data_AF-A0A0V0WTW4-F1
#
_entry.id   AF-A0A0V0WTW4-F1
#
_cell.length_a   1.000
_cell.length_b   1.000
_cell.length_c   1.000
_cell.angle_alpha   90.00
_cell.angle_beta   90.00
_cell.angle_gamma   90.00
#
_symmetry.space_group_name_H-M   'P 1'
#
loop_
_entity.id
_entity.type
_entity.pdbx_description
1 polymer ?
#
loop_
_entity_poly.entity_id
_entity_poly.type
_entity_poly.pdbx_seq_one_letter_code
_entity_poly.pdbx_strand_id
1 'polypeptide(L)'
;MAQRDPDQDGLLRMSGRLRRSTLPPESKHPIILPNNHPVTELLIKDHHVRQMHAGANQTLVAIRTKFWIIRARNAVKNQPLLQTVS
;
A
#
# COMPACT_ATOMS: atom_id res chain seq x y z
N MET A 1 24.93 0.68 -2.94
CA MET A 1 24.16 -0.07 -1.92
C MET A 1 23.25 0.94 -1.23
N ALA A 2 21.93 0.91 -1.47
CA ALA A 2 20.99 1.79 -0.78
C ALA A 2 20.59 1.11 0.53
N GLN A 3 21.14 1.62 1.62
CA GLN A 3 20.98 1.16 2.99
C GLN A 3 19.48 1.10 3.33
N ARG A 4 19.00 -0.09 3.71
CA ARG A 4 17.62 -0.38 4.13
C ARG A 4 17.50 -0.22 5.64
N ASP A 5 17.88 0.93 6.17
CA ASP A 5 17.71 1.16 7.60
C ASP A 5 16.23 1.40 7.89
N PRO A 6 15.67 0.74 8.93
CA PRO A 6 14.34 1.07 9.42
C PRO A 6 14.29 2.53 9.89
N ASP A 7 13.15 3.18 9.66
CA ASP A 7 12.87 4.54 10.11
C ASP A 7 12.77 4.63 11.64
N GLN A 8 12.56 5.82 12.21
CA GLN A 8 12.42 6.01 13.67
C GLN A 8 11.35 5.12 14.31
N ASP A 9 10.35 4.70 13.53
CA ASP A 9 9.29 3.78 13.94
C ASP A 9 9.66 2.28 13.80
N GLY A 10 10.89 1.94 13.40
CA GLY A 10 11.29 0.57 13.12
C GLY A 10 10.77 0.02 11.78
N LEU A 11 10.16 0.87 10.95
CA LEU A 11 9.48 0.48 9.71
C LEU A 11 10.37 0.66 8.49
N LEU A 12 10.28 -0.30 7.56
CA LEU A 12 10.96 -0.18 6.26
C LEU A 12 10.17 0.77 5.35
N ARG A 13 10.78 1.87 4.92
CA ARG A 13 10.17 2.84 3.99
C ARG A 13 10.92 2.90 2.67
N MET A 14 10.21 3.14 1.56
CA MET A 14 10.84 3.35 0.27
C MET A 14 11.33 4.80 0.17
N SER A 15 12.64 5.01 0.25
CA SER A 15 13.24 6.31 -0.09
C SER A 15 13.53 6.37 -1.60
N GLY A 16 13.05 7.41 -2.30
CA GLY A 16 13.07 7.40 -3.76
C GLY A 16 12.89 8.75 -4.46
N ARG A 17 12.57 8.67 -5.75
CA ARG A 17 12.52 9.79 -6.72
C ARG A 17 11.59 10.94 -6.33
N LEU A 18 10.62 10.69 -5.45
CA LEU A 18 9.66 11.69 -4.98
C LEU A 18 10.15 12.53 -3.80
N ARG A 19 11.40 12.34 -3.33
CA ARG A 19 11.96 13.06 -2.17
C ARG A 19 11.83 14.59 -2.26
N ARG A 20 11.96 15.17 -3.46
CA ARG A 20 11.86 16.62 -3.71
C ARG A 20 10.48 17.10 -4.18
N SER A 21 9.48 16.21 -4.24
CA SER A 21 8.12 16.59 -4.62
C SER A 21 7.43 17.42 -3.54
N THR A 22 6.30 18.05 -3.87
CA THR A 22 5.42 18.73 -2.90
C THR A 22 4.40 17.78 -2.26
N LEU A 23 4.52 16.47 -2.51
CA LEU A 23 3.60 15.46 -1.96
C LEU A 23 3.70 15.34 -0.44
N PRO A 24 2.66 14.78 0.21
CA PRO A 24 2.74 14.41 1.62
C PRO A 24 3.92 13.46 1.91
N PRO A 25 4.57 13.55 3.09
CA PRO A 25 5.71 12.71 3.45
C PRO A 25 5.46 11.20 3.27
N GLU A 26 4.28 10.73 3.65
CA GLU A 26 3.88 9.31 3.51
C GLU A 26 3.85 8.84 2.05
N SER A 27 3.52 9.73 1.11
CA SER A 27 3.53 9.41 -0.33
C SER A 27 4.92 9.49 -0.94
N LYS A 28 5.83 10.26 -0.31
CA LYS A 28 7.25 10.32 -0.71
C LYS A 28 8.02 9.10 -0.22
N HIS A 29 7.67 8.64 0.98
CA HIS A 29 8.36 7.59 1.73
C HIS A 29 7.37 6.52 2.21
N PRO A 30 6.69 5.82 1.28
CA PRO A 30 5.67 4.86 1.64
C PRO A 30 6.26 3.67 2.41
N ILE A 31 5.48 3.15 3.35
CA ILE A 31 5.85 1.99 4.17
C ILE A 31 5.79 0.73 3.31
N ILE A 32 6.85 -0.06 3.32
CA ILE A 32 6.94 -1.30 2.55
C ILE A 32 6.26 -2.42 3.34
N LEU A 33 5.32 -3.11 2.70
CA LEU A 33 4.61 -4.24 3.29
C LEU A 33 4.78 -5.50 2.44
N PRO A 34 4.93 -6.70 3.05
CA PRO A 34 4.82 -7.96 2.33
C PRO A 34 3.38 -8.16 1.83
N ASN A 35 3.19 -8.80 0.67
CA ASN A 35 1.84 -9.15 0.19
C ASN A 35 1.18 -10.26 1.02
N ASN A 36 1.98 -11.17 1.58
CA ASN A 36 1.48 -12.34 2.30
C ASN A 36 1.58 -12.11 3.80
N HIS A 37 0.74 -11.21 4.32
CA HIS A 37 0.70 -10.92 5.74
C HIS A 37 -0.70 -10.44 6.16
N PRO A 38 -1.24 -10.87 7.32
CA PRO A 38 -2.59 -10.50 7.75
C PRO A 38 -2.85 -8.99 7.80
N VAL A 39 -1.86 -8.20 8.20
CA VAL A 39 -1.95 -6.73 8.21
C VAL A 39 -2.22 -6.16 6.82
N THR A 40 -1.58 -6.72 5.78
CA THR A 40 -1.78 -6.29 4.39
C THR A 40 -3.20 -6.60 3.93
N GLU A 41 -3.74 -7.76 4.30
CA GLU A 41 -5.11 -8.15 3.96
C GLU A 41 -6.14 -7.23 4.63
N LEU A 42 -5.97 -6.97 5.93
CA LEU A 42 -6.80 -6.05 6.69
C LEU A 42 -6.76 -4.63 6.10
N LEU A 43 -5.58 -4.17 5.71
CA LEU A 43 -5.39 -2.86 5.09
C LEU A 43 -6.13 -2.76 3.75
N ILE A 44 -6.06 -3.81 2.90
CA ILE A 44 -6.77 -3.84 1.63
C ILE A 44 -8.29 -3.80 1.87
N LYS A 45 -8.78 -4.58 2.83
CA LYS A 45 -10.21 -4.62 3.19
C LYS A 45 -10.71 -3.28 3.72
N ASP A 46 -9.98 -2.66 4.63
CA ASP A 46 -10.32 -1.34 5.19
C ASP A 46 -10.40 -0.27 4.10
N HIS A 47 -9.39 -0.19 3.22
CA HIS A 47 -9.41 0.77 2.11
C HIS A 47 -10.55 0.50 1.12
N HIS A 48 -10.86 -0.75 0.82
CA HIS A 48 -11.99 -1.08 -0.05
C HIS A 48 -13.33 -0.65 0.54
N VAL A 49 -13.57 -0.92 1.84
CA VAL A 49 -14.79 -0.51 2.53
C VAL A 49 -14.91 1.01 2.60
N ARG A 50 -13.82 1.72 2.94
CA ARG A 50 -13.79 3.19 2.98
C ARG A 50 -14.06 3.84 1.63
N GLN A 51 -13.75 3.15 0.54
CA GLN A 51 -14.03 3.60 -0.82
C GLN A 51 -15.38 3.12 -1.35
N MET A 52 -16.32 2.76 -0.47
CA MET A 52 -17.66 2.31 -0.85
C MET A 52 -17.61 1.14 -1.85
N HIS A 53 -16.75 0.16 -1.58
CA HIS A 53 -16.56 -1.02 -2.41
C HIS A 53 -16.02 -0.74 -3.82
N ALA A 54 -15.24 0.31 -3.98
CA ALA A 54 -14.56 0.59 -5.25
C ALA A 54 -13.74 -0.61 -5.74
N GLY A 55 -13.70 -0.79 -7.07
CA GLY A 55 -13.00 -1.90 -7.70
C GLY A 55 -11.48 -1.91 -7.42
N ALA A 56 -10.86 -3.06 -7.68
CA ALA A 56 -9.46 -3.35 -7.32
C ALA A 56 -8.44 -2.27 -7.68
N ASN A 57 -8.58 -1.61 -8.84
CA ASN A 57 -7.66 -0.55 -9.26
C ASN A 57 -7.75 0.71 -8.39
N GLN A 58 -8.97 1.12 -7.99
CA GLN A 58 -9.15 2.28 -7.12
C GLN A 58 -8.61 2.01 -5.72
N THR A 59 -8.89 0.82 -5.18
CA THR A 59 -8.33 0.38 -3.89
C THR A 59 -6.80 0.36 -3.94
N LEU A 60 -6.21 -0.15 -5.02
CA LEU A 60 -4.77 -0.17 -5.21
C LEU A 60 -4.15 1.24 -5.26
N VAL A 61 -4.80 2.19 -5.94
CA VAL A 61 -4.35 3.58 -6.00
C VAL A 61 -4.40 4.22 -4.61
N ALA A 62 -5.47 3.98 -3.85
CA ALA A 62 -5.63 4.52 -2.50
C ALA A 62 -4.55 4.01 -1.54
N ILE A 63 -4.29 2.71 -1.56
CA ILE A 63 -3.25 2.08 -0.72
C ILE A 63 -1.88 2.66 -1.04
N ARG A 64 -1.58 2.86 -2.34
CA ARG A 64 -0.27 3.38 -2.81
C ARG A 64 0.07 4.79 -2.34
N THR A 65 -0.90 5.53 -1.81
CA THR A 65 -0.63 6.87 -1.23
C THR A 65 0.21 6.79 0.04
N LYS A 66 0.19 5.67 0.76
CA LYS A 66 0.91 5.49 2.04
C LYS A 66 1.71 4.19 2.13
N PHE A 67 1.29 3.15 1.40
CA PHE A 67 1.85 1.82 1.51
C PHE A 67 2.34 1.28 0.18
N TRP A 68 3.53 0.70 0.21
CA TRP A 68 4.15 -0.01 -0.90
C TRP A 68 4.10 -1.52 -0.64
N ILE A 69 2.97 -2.13 -0.98
CA ILE A 69 2.83 -3.59 -0.90
C ILE A 69 3.64 -4.24 -2.03
N ILE A 70 4.57 -5.12 -1.68
CA ILE A 70 5.32 -5.91 -2.67
C ILE A 70 4.34 -6.81 -3.41
N ARG A 71 4.31 -6.76 -4.75
CA ARG A 71 3.29 -7.47 -5.57
C ARG A 71 1.84 -7.08 -5.22
N ALA A 72 1.61 -5.80 -4.89
CA ALA A 72 0.30 -5.25 -4.50
C ALA A 72 -0.88 -5.69 -5.37
N ARG A 73 -0.73 -5.71 -6.70
CA ARG A 73 -1.81 -6.13 -7.62
C ARG A 73 -2.28 -7.56 -7.34
N ASN A 74 -1.35 -8.48 -7.07
CA ASN A 74 -1.69 -9.86 -6.72
C ASN A 74 -2.35 -9.92 -5.33
N ALA A 75 -1.83 -9.16 -4.37
CA ALA A 75 -2.41 -9.09 -3.03
C ALA A 75 -3.88 -8.64 -3.06
N VAL A 76 -4.17 -7.59 -3.84
CA VAL A 76 -5.53 -7.07 -4.05
C VAL A 76 -6.38 -8.10 -4.79
N LYS A 77 -5.91 -8.67 -5.91
CA LYS A 77 -6.69 -9.68 -6.67
C LYS A 77 -7.04 -10.94 -5.86
N ASN A 78 -6.17 -11.34 -4.94
CA ASN A 78 -6.36 -12.52 -4.10
C ASN A 78 -7.36 -12.27 -2.96
N GLN A 79 -7.83 -11.04 -2.76
CA GLN A 79 -8.87 -10.77 -1.76
C GLN A 79 -10.24 -11.22 -2.28
N PRO A 80 -10.87 -12.24 -1.67
CA PRO A 80 -12.15 -12.77 -2.13
C PRO A 80 -13.27 -11.73 -2.06
N LEU A 81 -13.13 -10.72 -1.19
CA LEU A 81 -14.12 -9.65 -0.99
C LEU A 81 -14.13 -8.57 -2.09
N LEU A 82 -13.15 -8.57 -3.01
CA LEU A 82 -13.06 -7.56 -4.06
C LEU A 82 -13.67 -8.00 -5.40
N GLN A 83 -14.15 -9.25 -5.50
CA GLN A 83 -14.68 -9.84 -6.73
C GLN A 83 -16.21 -9.67 -6.87
N THR A 84 -16.90 -9.10 -5.89
CA THR A 84 -18.37 -9.23 -5.77
C THR A 84 -19.19 -8.06 -6.34
N VAL A 85 -18.56 -7.07 -6.97
CA VAL A 85 -19.30 -5.97 -7.61
C VAL A 85 -18.77 -5.72 -9.03
N SER A 86 -19.45 -6.32 -10.02
CA SER A 86 -19.39 -5.99 -11.45
C SER A 86 -20.80 -6.03 -12.01
#